data_AF-A0A9D6QUA4-F1
#
_entry.id   AF-A0A9D6QUA4-F1
#
_cell.length_a   1.000
_cell.length_b   1.000
_cell.length_c   1.000
_cell.angle_alpha   90.00
_cell.angle_beta   90.00
_cell.angle_gamma   90.00
#
_symmetry.space_group_name_H-M   'P 1'
#
loop_
_entity.id
_entity.type
_entity.pdbx_description
1 polymer ?
#
loop_
_entity_poly.entity_id
_entity_poly.type
_entity_poly.pdbx_seq_one_letter_code
_entity_poly.pdbx_strand_id
1 'polypeptide(L)'
;MKRKWEVDDSTVVEANFGGLGKLVVLINGKEVLKQRSFRTKRELSFTLADGRSAVLSVKPELFGQPLIMLNVNGRNMIESGKGPIKCSTCGAAAKPHDRFCGSCGKAMPTADTQVNNKRVKEATRAIVWMAVLFLISGLVMFFVTKSQSIDALAKLEGLDPQSIFPRPINGVSYTVAALRDQIRWEYWGVLIVNFILAGVMVALAIWGKRAPLAAILIAAATYAVVIVTNAIIDPVTIGQGMLVKIIIIALLIKGIKAALALRTTNA
;
A
#
# COMPACT_ATOMS: atom_id res chain seq x y z
N MET A 1 6.35 19.14 11.89
CA MET A 1 5.04 18.94 11.23
C MET A 1 3.97 19.62 12.06
N LYS A 2 3.18 20.52 11.47
CA LYS A 2 2.04 21.17 12.14
C LYS A 2 0.74 20.52 11.68
N ARG A 3 -0.21 20.35 12.60
CA ARG A 3 -1.56 19.81 12.33
C ARG A 3 -2.56 20.72 13.04
N LYS A 4 -3.69 21.00 12.41
CA LYS A 4 -4.72 21.91 12.95
C LYS A 4 -6.07 21.21 12.87
N TRP A 5 -6.94 21.47 13.84
CA TRP A 5 -8.32 21.00 13.90
C TRP A 5 -9.20 22.15 14.36
N GLU A 6 -10.25 22.45 13.61
CA GLU A 6 -11.29 23.40 13.98
C GLU A 6 -12.42 22.59 14.62
N VAL A 7 -12.48 22.60 15.95
CA VAL A 7 -13.44 21.83 16.73
C VAL A 7 -14.84 22.42 16.61
N ASP A 8 -14.90 23.75 16.57
CA ASP A 8 -16.07 24.58 16.33
C ASP A 8 -15.59 25.97 15.84
N ASP A 9 -16.50 26.94 15.77
CA ASP A 9 -16.22 28.31 15.31
C ASP A 9 -15.29 29.11 16.25
N SER A 10 -15.12 28.68 17.51
CA SER A 10 -14.35 29.37 18.54
C SER A 10 -13.12 28.62 19.03
N THR A 11 -13.03 27.32 18.74
CA THR A 11 -12.01 26.42 19.28
C THR A 11 -11.18 25.80 18.18
N VAL A 12 -9.93 26.22 18.11
CA VAL A 12 -8.90 25.70 17.23
C VAL A 12 -7.85 24.97 18.06
N VAL A 13 -7.61 23.70 17.72
CA VAL A 13 -6.55 22.90 18.31
C VAL A 13 -5.42 22.75 17.29
N GLU A 14 -4.20 23.06 17.68
CA GLU A 14 -3.00 22.86 16.86
C GLU A 14 -2.03 21.92 17.56
N ALA A 15 -1.49 20.95 16.82
CA ALA A 15 -0.42 20.08 17.29
C ALA A 15 0.84 20.29 16.45
N ASN A 16 1.88 20.76 17.12
CA ASN A 16 3.20 21.02 16.55
C ASN A 16 4.18 19.91 16.96
N PHE A 17 4.52 19.09 15.98
CA PHE A 17 5.51 18.01 16.10
C PHE A 17 6.87 18.54 15.67
N GLY A 18 7.77 18.74 16.63
CA GLY A 18 9.16 19.12 16.41
C GLY A 18 10.07 17.90 16.21
N GLY A 19 11.35 18.15 15.93
CA GLY A 19 12.38 17.11 15.96
C GLY A 19 12.50 16.47 17.35
N LEU A 20 13.05 15.25 17.39
CA LEU A 20 13.31 14.50 18.65
C LEU A 20 12.04 14.22 19.49
N GLY A 21 10.89 14.00 18.83
CA GLY A 21 9.65 13.62 19.52
C GLY A 21 9.01 14.73 20.36
N LYS A 22 9.42 15.99 20.19
CA LYS A 22 8.80 17.16 20.81
C LYS A 22 7.38 17.33 20.25
N LEU A 23 6.40 17.42 21.14
CA LEU A 23 5.01 17.68 20.81
C LEU A 23 4.50 18.85 21.65
N VAL A 24 3.96 19.85 20.97
CA VAL A 24 3.31 21.02 21.60
C VAL A 24 1.88 21.09 21.09
N VAL A 25 0.91 21.11 21.99
CA VAL A 25 -0.50 21.30 21.68
C VAL A 25 -0.89 22.71 22.08
N LEU A 26 -1.45 23.46 21.14
CA LEU A 26 -1.98 24.80 21.36
C LEU A 26 -3.50 24.78 21.19
N ILE A 27 -4.21 25.52 22.03
CA ILE A 27 -5.64 25.77 21.91
C ILE A 27 -5.80 27.28 21.73
N ASN A 28 -6.38 27.70 20.60
CA ASN A 28 -6.53 29.10 20.24
C ASN A 28 -5.21 29.89 20.34
N GLY A 29 -4.11 29.26 19.92
CA GLY A 29 -2.76 29.84 19.97
C GLY A 29 -2.07 29.79 21.35
N LYS A 30 -2.76 29.40 22.42
CA LYS A 30 -2.17 29.26 23.76
C LYS A 30 -1.64 27.84 23.96
N GLU A 31 -0.40 27.71 24.42
CA GLU A 31 0.18 26.40 24.77
C GLU A 31 -0.56 25.79 25.96
N VAL A 32 -1.14 24.60 25.77
CA VAL A 32 -1.86 23.86 26.81
C VAL A 32 -1.08 22.63 27.25
N LEU A 33 -0.34 22.02 26.33
CA LEU A 33 0.44 20.84 26.63
C LEU A 33 1.76 20.83 25.87
N LYS A 34 2.85 20.56 26.58
CA LYS A 34 4.18 20.40 26.00
C LYS A 34 4.82 19.14 26.56
N GLN A 35 5.15 18.23 25.66
CA GLN A 35 5.75 16.95 26.04
C GLN A 35 6.96 16.64 25.18
N ARG A 36 8.00 16.10 25.81
CA ARG A 36 9.21 15.61 25.16
C ARG A 36 9.37 14.15 25.56
N SER A 37 9.13 13.24 24.63
CA SER A 37 9.24 11.80 24.86
C SER A 37 9.51 11.11 23.53
N PHE A 38 10.08 9.91 23.56
CA PHE A 38 10.37 9.08 22.38
C PHE A 38 9.42 7.87 22.26
N ARG A 39 8.44 7.72 23.17
CA ARG A 39 7.53 6.56 23.16
C ARG A 39 6.61 6.56 21.93
N THR A 40 6.42 5.37 21.38
CA THR A 40 5.83 5.04 20.08
C THR A 40 4.31 5.17 20.03
N LYS A 41 3.58 5.00 21.14
CA LYS A 41 2.12 5.20 21.23
C LYS A 41 1.81 6.25 22.29
N ARG A 42 1.04 7.30 21.94
CA ARG A 42 0.67 8.39 22.86
C ARG A 42 -0.82 8.66 22.80
N GLU A 43 -1.43 8.77 23.97
CA GLU A 43 -2.75 9.35 24.16
C GLU A 43 -2.56 10.51 25.12
N LEU A 44 -2.94 11.71 24.67
CA LEU A 44 -2.72 12.96 25.38
C LEU A 44 -4.08 13.57 25.66
N SER A 45 -4.55 13.40 26.89
CA SER A 45 -5.81 13.95 27.35
C SER A 45 -5.60 15.38 27.85
N PHE A 46 -6.48 16.29 27.44
CA PHE A 46 -6.54 17.66 27.90
C PHE A 46 -7.99 18.17 27.83
N THR A 47 -8.28 19.25 28.55
CA THR A 47 -9.62 19.84 28.58
C THR A 47 -9.65 21.08 27.69
N LEU A 48 -10.70 21.23 26.89
CA LEU A 48 -10.96 22.42 26.09
C LEU A 48 -11.47 23.57 26.99
N ALA A 49 -11.45 24.80 26.49
CA ALA A 49 -11.87 25.99 27.25
C ALA A 49 -13.33 25.93 27.73
N ASP A 50 -14.17 25.13 27.06
CA ASP A 50 -15.58 24.91 27.39
C ASP A 50 -15.83 23.68 28.27
N GLY A 51 -14.77 23.05 28.80
CA GLY A 51 -14.88 21.89 29.68
C GLY A 51 -14.99 20.53 28.96
N ARG A 52 -15.06 20.49 27.63
CA ARG A 52 -15.07 19.22 26.88
C ARG A 52 -13.74 18.49 27.01
N SER A 53 -13.79 17.17 27.07
CA SER A 53 -12.59 16.32 27.10
C SER A 53 -12.08 16.08 25.70
N ALA A 54 -10.79 16.34 25.49
CA ALA A 54 -10.09 16.11 24.23
C ALA A 54 -8.92 15.14 24.43
N VAL A 55 -8.76 14.19 23.51
CA VAL A 55 -7.67 13.21 23.51
C VAL A 55 -6.97 13.26 22.16
N LEU A 56 -5.69 13.60 22.16
CA LEU A 56 -4.84 13.52 20.98
C LEU A 56 -4.13 12.16 20.96
N SER A 57 -4.54 11.27 20.05
CA SER A 57 -3.92 9.97 19.84
C SER A 57 -2.88 10.03 18.72
N VAL A 58 -1.65 9.62 19.01
CA VAL A 58 -0.58 9.46 18.03
C VAL A 58 -0.30 7.97 17.87
N LYS A 59 -0.70 7.41 16.72
CA LYS A 59 -0.49 6.01 16.36
C LYS A 59 0.70 5.93 15.40
N PRO A 60 1.76 5.17 15.73
CA PRO A 60 2.87 4.97 14.83
C PRO A 60 2.37 4.14 13.65
N GLU A 61 2.73 4.52 12.43
CA GLU A 61 2.54 3.68 11.26
C GLU A 61 3.90 3.10 10.86
N LEU A 62 3.93 1.80 10.53
CA LEU A 62 5.16 1.09 10.15
C LEU A 62 5.87 1.78 8.97
N PHE A 63 5.09 2.42 8.09
CA PHE A 63 5.57 3.19 6.96
C PHE A 63 4.82 4.53 6.90
N GLY A 64 5.57 5.63 6.78
CA GLY A 64 5.04 6.97 6.57
C GLY A 64 4.93 7.82 7.83
N GLN A 65 4.10 8.85 7.77
CA GLN A 65 3.86 9.77 8.89
C GLN A 65 2.93 9.12 9.92
N PRO A 66 3.12 9.39 11.23
CA PRO A 66 2.23 8.86 12.25
C PRO A 66 0.79 9.36 12.02
N LEU A 67 -0.18 8.47 12.26
CA LEU A 67 -1.57 8.85 12.24
C LEU A 67 -1.89 9.59 13.54
N ILE A 68 -2.31 10.85 13.39
CA ILE A 68 -2.64 11.71 14.52
C ILE A 68 -4.14 11.97 14.46
N MET A 69 -4.83 11.66 15.55
CA MET A 69 -6.27 11.80 15.66
C MET A 69 -6.58 12.64 16.89
N LEU A 70 -7.41 13.66 16.72
CA LEU A 70 -7.98 14.41 17.83
C LEU A 70 -9.38 13.86 18.09
N ASN A 71 -9.63 13.33 19.27
CA ASN A 71 -10.94 12.91 19.72
C ASN A 71 -11.50 13.95 20.69
N VAL A 72 -12.71 14.46 20.46
CA VAL A 72 -13.40 15.40 21.36
C VAL A 72 -14.74 14.78 21.73
N ASN A 73 -14.98 14.56 23.03
CA ASN A 73 -16.21 13.92 23.53
C ASN A 73 -16.57 12.61 22.81
N GLY A 74 -15.58 11.74 22.57
CA GLY A 74 -15.79 10.46 21.91
C GLY A 74 -15.82 10.53 20.38
N ARG A 75 -15.67 11.71 19.75
CA ARG A 75 -15.72 11.87 18.28
C ARG A 75 -14.38 12.28 17.70
N ASN A 76 -13.94 11.59 16.65
CA ASN A 76 -12.72 11.94 15.93
C ASN A 76 -12.95 13.15 15.02
N MET A 77 -12.17 14.20 15.24
CA MET A 77 -12.21 15.47 14.50
C MET A 77 -11.39 15.38 13.21
N ILE A 78 -11.85 16.07 12.18
CA ILE A 78 -11.20 16.13 10.88
C ILE A 78 -10.11 17.21 10.91
N GLU A 79 -8.94 16.91 10.34
CA GLU A 79 -7.82 17.85 10.28
C GLU A 79 -8.18 19.05 9.37
N SER A 80 -8.20 20.25 9.94
CA SER A 80 -8.41 21.52 9.25
C SER A 80 -7.07 22.01 8.69
N GLY A 81 -7.00 22.30 7.39
CA GLY A 81 -5.79 22.86 6.77
C GLY A 81 -5.51 22.43 5.33
N LYS A 82 -6.27 21.48 4.79
CA LYS A 82 -6.18 21.07 3.37
C LYS A 82 -7.28 21.65 2.48
N GLY A 83 -7.93 22.71 2.95
CA GLY A 83 -9.10 23.31 2.31
C GLY A 83 -10.44 22.78 2.85
N PRO A 84 -11.56 23.36 2.41
CA PRO A 84 -12.90 22.97 2.84
C PRO A 84 -13.22 21.54 2.40
N ILE A 85 -13.99 20.83 3.23
CA ILE A 85 -14.44 19.47 2.90
C ILE A 85 -15.62 19.60 1.94
N LYS A 86 -15.60 18.87 0.83
CA LYS A 86 -16.72 18.84 -0.11
C LYS A 86 -17.71 17.75 0.28
N CYS A 87 -18.99 18.08 0.25
CA CYS A 87 -20.06 17.08 0.39
C CYS A 87 -19.96 16.05 -0.73
N SER A 88 -20.02 14.76 -0.40
CA SER A 88 -19.96 13.67 -1.38
C SER A 88 -21.18 13.59 -2.30
N THR A 89 -22.28 14.27 -1.95
CA THR A 89 -23.55 14.19 -2.68
C THR A 89 -23.78 15.43 -3.56
N CYS A 90 -23.66 16.64 -3.01
CA CYS A 90 -23.88 17.88 -3.78
C CYS A 90 -22.61 18.66 -4.13
N GLY A 91 -21.44 18.28 -3.59
CA GLY A 91 -20.17 18.98 -3.83
C GLY A 91 -19.99 20.30 -3.08
N ALA A 92 -20.99 20.77 -2.32
CA ALA A 92 -20.90 22.00 -1.53
C ALA A 92 -19.76 21.95 -0.51
N ALA A 93 -19.12 23.10 -0.28
CA ALA A 93 -18.13 23.27 0.78
C ALA A 93 -18.81 23.20 2.15
N ALA A 94 -18.21 22.45 3.07
CA ALA A 94 -18.64 22.31 4.44
C ALA A 94 -17.46 22.46 5.39
N LYS A 95 -17.74 22.93 6.61
CA LYS A 95 -16.74 23.10 7.65
C LYS A 95 -16.32 21.71 8.20
N PRO A 96 -15.08 21.56 8.69
CA PRO A 96 -14.59 20.29 9.23
C PRO A 96 -15.37 19.73 10.43
N HIS A 97 -16.09 20.58 11.16
CA HIS A 97 -16.93 20.19 12.29
C HIS A 97 -18.42 20.02 11.94
N ASP A 98 -18.84 20.29 10.69
CA ASP A 98 -20.23 20.12 10.28
C ASP A 98 -20.62 18.65 10.28
N ARG A 99 -21.71 18.30 10.98
CA ARG A 99 -22.24 16.92 10.99
C ARG A 99 -23.05 16.61 9.74
N PHE A 100 -23.70 17.63 9.19
CA PHE A 100 -24.54 17.55 8.01
C PHE A 100 -24.15 18.67 7.04
N CYS A 101 -24.27 18.39 5.76
CA CYS A 101 -24.05 19.40 4.74
C CYS A 101 -25.14 20.48 4.82
N GLY A 102 -24.75 21.74 5.02
CA GLY A 102 -25.70 22.85 5.08
C GLY A 102 -26.52 23.08 3.80
N SER A 103 -26.07 22.56 2.65
CA SER A 103 -26.77 22.70 1.37
C SER A 103 -27.78 21.58 1.09
N CYS A 104 -27.46 20.31 1.41
CA CYS A 104 -28.30 19.16 1.05
C CYS A 104 -28.77 18.32 2.25
N GLY A 105 -28.40 18.68 3.48
CA GLY A 105 -28.78 17.98 4.70
C GLY A 105 -28.12 16.60 4.92
N LYS A 106 -27.37 16.07 3.94
CA LYS A 106 -26.75 14.74 4.06
C LYS A 106 -25.59 14.74 5.05
N ALA A 107 -25.46 13.65 5.81
CA ALA A 107 -24.40 13.46 6.78
C ALA A 107 -23.00 13.61 6.13
N MET A 108 -22.13 14.34 6.80
CA MET A 108 -20.75 14.54 6.37
C MET A 108 -19.87 13.33 6.71
N PRO A 109 -18.85 13.00 5.90
CA PRO A 109 -17.93 11.92 6.19
C PRO A 109 -17.18 12.19 7.50
N THR A 110 -17.17 11.22 8.42
CA THR A 110 -16.41 11.29 9.67
C THR A 110 -14.90 11.24 9.41
N ALA A 111 -14.09 11.66 10.38
CA ALA A 111 -12.63 11.54 10.28
C ALA A 111 -12.17 10.10 9.99
N ASP A 112 -12.84 9.10 10.59
CA ASP A 112 -12.54 7.69 10.34
C ASP A 112 -12.79 7.28 8.89
N THR A 113 -13.88 7.73 8.27
CA THR A 113 -14.14 7.46 6.86
C THR A 113 -13.08 8.09 5.95
N GLN A 114 -12.60 9.30 6.28
CA GLN A 114 -11.53 9.95 5.51
C GLN A 114 -10.19 9.22 5.65
N VAL A 115 -9.83 8.83 6.87
CA VAL A 115 -8.61 8.06 7.15
C VAL A 115 -8.65 6.72 6.41
N ASN A 116 -9.77 6.01 6.49
CA ASN A 116 -9.91 4.73 5.81
C ASN A 116 -9.90 4.88 4.28
N ASN A 117 -10.57 5.91 3.73
CA ASN A 117 -10.51 6.21 2.30
C ASN A 117 -9.08 6.53 1.83
N LYS A 118 -8.29 7.25 2.64
CA LYS A 118 -6.88 7.51 2.35
C LYS A 118 -6.06 6.22 2.34
N ARG A 119 -6.26 5.35 3.34
CA ARG A 119 -5.59 4.04 3.42
C ARG A 119 -5.94 3.13 2.26
N VAL A 120 -7.19 3.14 1.82
CA VAL A 120 -7.62 2.42 0.61
C VAL A 120 -6.92 2.96 -0.63
N LYS A 121 -6.85 4.29 -0.81
CA LYS A 121 -6.10 4.89 -1.93
C LYS A 121 -4.61 4.53 -1.90
N GLU A 122 -4.00 4.54 -0.72
CA GLU A 122 -2.62 4.11 -0.52
C GLU A 122 -2.42 2.64 -0.89
N ALA A 123 -3.36 1.76 -0.53
CA ALA A 123 -3.33 0.36 -0.91
C ALA A 123 -3.51 0.16 -2.43
N THR A 124 -4.41 0.90 -3.09
CA THR A 124 -4.52 0.88 -4.55
C THR A 124 -3.22 1.35 -5.21
N ARG A 125 -2.53 2.33 -4.61
CA ARG A 125 -1.21 2.77 -5.09
C ARG A 125 -0.15 1.66 -4.94
N ALA A 126 -0.26 0.82 -3.92
CA ALA A 126 0.61 -0.35 -3.78
C ALA A 126 0.41 -1.36 -4.92
N ILE A 127 -0.82 -1.53 -5.43
CA ILE A 127 -1.09 -2.37 -6.63
C ILE A 127 -0.34 -1.82 -7.85
N VAL A 128 -0.36 -0.51 -8.06
CA VAL A 128 0.41 0.14 -9.15
C VAL A 128 1.91 -0.09 -8.96
N TRP A 129 2.42 0.04 -7.74
CA TRP A 129 3.82 -0.26 -7.44
C TRP A 129 4.19 -1.73 -7.73
N MET A 130 3.29 -2.68 -7.43
CA MET A 130 3.49 -4.08 -7.79
C MET A 130 3.54 -4.27 -9.32
N ALA A 131 2.66 -3.60 -10.07
CA ALA A 131 2.68 -3.65 -11.54
C ALA A 131 4.03 -3.17 -12.09
N VAL A 132 4.54 -2.03 -11.58
CA VAL A 132 5.85 -1.48 -11.96
C VAL A 132 6.97 -2.44 -11.56
N LEU A 133 6.90 -3.03 -10.36
CA LEU A 133 7.89 -4.00 -9.89
C LEU A 133 7.92 -5.24 -10.78
N PHE A 134 6.77 -5.81 -11.17
CA PHE A 134 6.72 -6.94 -12.09
C PHE A 134 7.29 -6.60 -13.46
N LEU A 135 7.02 -5.39 -13.96
CA LEU A 135 7.56 -4.94 -15.24
C LEU A 135 9.09 -4.83 -15.17
N ILE A 136 9.63 -4.13 -14.17
CA ILE A 136 11.08 -3.97 -13.99
C ILE A 136 11.74 -5.33 -13.73
N SER A 137 11.18 -6.15 -12.84
CA SER A 137 11.69 -7.47 -12.53
C SER A 137 11.69 -8.39 -13.76
N GLY A 138 10.62 -8.35 -14.57
CA GLY A 138 10.53 -9.11 -15.80
C GLY A 138 11.59 -8.70 -16.82
N LEU A 139 11.86 -7.40 -16.97
CA LEU A 139 12.93 -6.89 -17.82
C LEU A 139 14.31 -7.32 -17.33
N VAL A 140 14.60 -7.14 -16.04
CA VAL A 140 15.90 -7.53 -15.45
C VAL A 140 16.13 -9.03 -15.61
N MET A 141 15.14 -9.85 -15.25
CA MET A 141 15.23 -11.31 -15.39
C MET A 141 15.38 -11.73 -16.85
N PHE A 142 14.68 -11.09 -17.79
CA PHE A 142 14.86 -11.36 -19.22
C PHE A 142 16.31 -11.17 -19.66
N PHE A 143 16.98 -10.08 -19.27
CA PHE A 143 18.37 -9.85 -19.64
C PHE A 143 19.33 -10.85 -18.97
N VAL A 144 19.11 -11.16 -17.69
CA VAL A 144 19.92 -12.16 -16.96
C VAL A 144 19.77 -13.54 -17.60
N THR A 145 18.55 -14.02 -17.80
CA THR A 145 18.29 -15.33 -18.41
C THR A 145 18.76 -15.35 -19.86
N LYS A 146 18.54 -14.29 -20.65
CA LYS A 146 19.04 -14.20 -22.03
C LYS A 146 20.56 -14.33 -22.09
N SER A 147 21.30 -13.69 -21.20
CA SER A 147 22.77 -13.84 -21.13
C SER A 147 23.17 -15.29 -20.91
N GLN A 148 22.54 -15.97 -19.94
CA GLN A 148 22.82 -17.38 -19.64
C GLN A 148 22.43 -18.31 -20.79
N SER A 149 21.30 -18.05 -21.46
CA SER A 149 20.84 -18.82 -22.61
C SER A 149 21.78 -18.69 -23.80
N ILE A 150 22.38 -17.52 -24.04
CA ILE A 150 23.38 -17.33 -25.11
C ILE A 150 24.62 -18.20 -24.85
N ASP A 151 25.14 -18.17 -23.63
CA ASP A 151 26.30 -19.00 -23.25
C ASP A 151 25.99 -20.50 -23.35
N ALA A 152 24.76 -20.91 -23.02
CA ALA A 152 24.31 -22.28 -23.15
C ALA A 152 24.16 -22.70 -24.63
N LEU A 153 23.57 -21.84 -25.46
CA LEU A 153 23.41 -22.10 -26.90
C LEU A 153 24.76 -22.18 -27.62
N ALA A 154 25.73 -21.34 -27.26
CA ALA A 154 27.09 -21.39 -27.82
C ALA A 154 27.77 -22.75 -27.57
N LYS A 155 27.54 -23.36 -26.40
CA LYS A 155 28.03 -24.72 -26.10
C LYS A 155 27.36 -25.81 -26.93
N LEU A 156 26.17 -25.53 -27.46
CA LEU A 156 25.40 -26.48 -28.27
C LEU A 156 25.67 -26.35 -29.77
N GLU A 157 26.17 -25.21 -30.27
CA GLU A 157 26.28 -24.91 -31.72
C GLU A 157 27.10 -25.92 -32.54
N GLY A 158 28.05 -26.63 -31.93
CA GLY A 158 28.86 -27.65 -32.60
C GLY A 158 28.29 -29.08 -32.59
N LEU A 159 27.16 -29.31 -31.92
CA LEU A 159 26.55 -30.64 -31.81
C LEU A 159 25.52 -30.89 -32.91
N ASP A 160 25.43 -32.15 -33.38
CA ASP A 160 24.42 -32.58 -34.35
C ASP A 160 23.00 -32.39 -33.77
N PRO A 161 22.10 -31.64 -34.44
CA PRO A 161 20.75 -31.39 -33.97
C PRO A 161 19.94 -32.65 -33.62
N GLN A 162 20.20 -33.78 -34.28
CA GLN A 162 19.47 -35.04 -34.05
C GLN A 162 20.12 -35.93 -32.98
N SER A 163 21.33 -35.60 -32.53
CA SER A 163 22.01 -36.35 -31.48
C SER A 163 21.32 -36.15 -30.12
N ILE A 164 21.35 -37.20 -29.31
CA ILE A 164 20.85 -37.16 -27.93
C ILE A 164 21.88 -36.44 -27.06
N PHE A 165 21.43 -35.45 -26.30
CA PHE A 165 22.29 -34.70 -25.39
C PHE A 165 22.82 -35.64 -24.28
N PRO A 166 24.14 -35.71 -24.06
CA PRO A 166 24.76 -36.79 -23.27
C PRO A 166 24.45 -36.76 -21.77
N ARG A 167 23.86 -35.67 -21.26
CA ARG A 167 23.50 -35.54 -19.84
C ARG A 167 21.99 -35.38 -19.70
N PRO A 168 21.26 -36.35 -19.10
CA PRO A 168 19.84 -36.19 -18.88
C PRO A 168 19.57 -35.04 -17.92
N ILE A 169 18.54 -34.24 -18.21
CA ILE A 169 18.09 -33.13 -17.37
C ILE A 169 16.82 -33.61 -16.67
N ASN A 170 16.84 -33.64 -15.33
CA ASN A 170 15.73 -34.17 -14.53
C ASN A 170 15.33 -35.61 -14.91
N GLY A 171 16.28 -36.44 -15.33
CA GLY A 171 16.05 -37.82 -15.75
C GLY A 171 15.46 -37.98 -17.16
N VAL A 172 15.25 -36.88 -17.90
CA VAL A 172 14.72 -36.90 -19.27
C VAL A 172 15.87 -36.66 -20.26
N SER A 173 15.89 -37.46 -21.32
CA SER A 173 16.83 -37.30 -22.45
C SER A 173 16.23 -36.39 -23.51
N TYR A 174 17.00 -35.44 -23.99
CA TYR A 174 16.58 -34.45 -25.00
C TYR A 174 17.46 -34.56 -26.23
N THR A 175 16.90 -34.34 -27.42
CA THR A 175 17.71 -34.07 -28.61
C THR A 175 18.30 -32.67 -28.53
N VAL A 176 19.45 -32.45 -29.15
CA VAL A 176 20.10 -31.12 -29.17
C VAL A 176 19.17 -30.06 -29.77
N ALA A 177 18.40 -30.39 -30.82
CA ALA A 177 17.41 -29.48 -31.41
C ALA A 177 16.33 -29.07 -30.39
N ALA A 178 15.69 -30.05 -29.72
CA ALA A 178 14.65 -29.77 -28.74
C ALA A 178 15.17 -28.93 -27.57
N LEU A 179 16.40 -29.21 -27.12
CA LEU A 179 17.02 -28.45 -26.04
C LEU A 179 17.31 -26.99 -26.44
N ARG A 180 17.78 -26.73 -27.67
CA ARG A 180 17.97 -25.36 -28.18
C ARG A 180 16.66 -24.58 -28.22
N ASP A 181 15.58 -25.20 -28.69
CA ASP A 181 14.26 -24.56 -28.75
C ASP A 181 13.70 -24.27 -27.36
N GLN A 182 13.86 -25.21 -26.42
CA GLN A 182 13.49 -25.01 -25.02
C GLN A 182 14.25 -23.83 -24.40
N ILE A 183 15.58 -23.79 -24.52
CA ILE A 183 16.43 -22.69 -24.00
C ILE A 183 16.03 -21.35 -24.61
N ARG A 184 15.68 -21.31 -25.90
CA ARG A 184 15.19 -20.08 -26.55
C ARG A 184 13.87 -19.60 -25.96
N TRP A 185 12.99 -20.51 -25.58
CA TRP A 185 11.68 -20.17 -25.03
C TRP A 185 11.77 -19.69 -23.58
N GLU A 186 12.73 -20.18 -22.78
CA GLU A 186 12.86 -19.86 -21.35
C GLU A 186 12.89 -18.35 -21.06
N TYR A 187 13.77 -17.59 -21.71
CA TYR A 187 13.88 -16.15 -21.43
C TYR A 187 12.67 -15.35 -21.96
N TRP A 188 12.07 -15.75 -23.09
CA TRP A 188 10.82 -15.15 -23.57
C TRP A 188 9.64 -15.45 -22.65
N GLY A 189 9.55 -16.67 -22.13
CA GLY A 189 8.51 -17.10 -21.21
C GLY A 189 8.50 -16.26 -19.93
N VAL A 190 9.67 -16.02 -19.34
CA VAL A 190 9.82 -15.16 -18.15
C VAL A 190 9.31 -13.73 -18.42
N LEU A 191 9.66 -13.15 -19.58
CA LEU A 191 9.21 -11.82 -19.95
C LEU A 191 7.69 -11.77 -20.13
N ILE A 192 7.12 -12.70 -20.90
CA ILE A 192 5.68 -12.75 -21.20
C ILE A 192 4.87 -12.91 -19.92
N VAL A 193 5.24 -13.84 -19.04
CA VAL A 193 4.53 -14.08 -17.77
C VAL A 193 4.55 -12.83 -16.89
N ASN A 194 5.71 -12.17 -16.76
CA ASN A 194 5.81 -10.93 -15.96
C ASN A 194 4.99 -9.77 -16.57
N PHE A 195 4.94 -9.65 -17.90
CA PHE A 195 4.12 -8.65 -18.58
C PHE A 195 2.62 -8.91 -18.38
N ILE A 196 2.18 -10.17 -18.43
CA ILE A 196 0.80 -10.56 -18.12
C ILE A 196 0.46 -10.19 -16.67
N LEU A 197 1.33 -10.55 -15.71
CA LEU A 197 1.13 -10.20 -14.30
C LEU A 197 1.07 -8.68 -14.09
N ALA A 198 1.96 -7.92 -14.73
CA ALA A 198 1.93 -6.46 -14.69
C ALA A 198 0.62 -5.91 -15.26
N GLY A 199 0.16 -6.44 -16.41
CA GLY A 199 -1.11 -6.08 -17.03
C GLY A 199 -2.32 -6.36 -16.13
N VAL A 200 -2.35 -7.52 -15.47
CA VAL A 200 -3.38 -7.87 -14.48
C VAL A 200 -3.37 -6.87 -13.32
N MET A 201 -2.19 -6.53 -12.78
CA MET A 201 -2.09 -5.56 -11.68
C MET A 201 -2.54 -4.16 -12.11
N VAL A 202 -2.25 -3.72 -13.33
CA VAL A 202 -2.77 -2.45 -13.88
C VAL A 202 -4.30 -2.48 -14.00
N ALA A 203 -4.87 -3.57 -14.53
CA ALA A 203 -6.31 -3.74 -14.64
C ALA A 203 -6.99 -3.70 -13.26
N LEU A 204 -6.43 -4.38 -12.26
CA LEU A 204 -6.90 -4.35 -10.88
C LEU A 204 -6.76 -2.95 -10.24
N ALA A 205 -5.69 -2.21 -10.53
CA ALA A 205 -5.52 -0.85 -10.03
C ALA A 205 -6.58 0.11 -10.61
N ILE A 206 -6.90 -0.03 -11.90
CA ILE A 206 -7.97 0.74 -12.56
C ILE A 206 -9.33 0.35 -11.95
N TRP A 207 -9.59 -0.94 -11.80
CA TRP A 207 -10.84 -1.45 -11.24
C TRP A 207 -11.01 -1.12 -9.75
N GLY A 208 -9.91 -1.05 -9.00
CA GLY A 208 -9.87 -0.67 -7.59
C GLY A 208 -10.40 0.74 -7.30
N LYS A 209 -10.51 1.61 -8.32
CA LYS A 209 -11.21 2.90 -8.19
C LYS A 209 -12.71 2.74 -7.93
N ARG A 210 -13.32 1.63 -8.40
CA ARG A 210 -14.73 1.31 -8.20
C ARG A 210 -14.93 0.28 -7.08
N ALA A 211 -14.10 -0.76 -7.03
CA ALA A 211 -14.22 -1.87 -6.10
C ALA A 211 -12.89 -2.17 -5.38
N PRO A 212 -12.44 -1.29 -4.45
CA PRO A 212 -11.12 -1.39 -3.85
C PRO A 212 -10.88 -2.69 -3.08
N LEU A 213 -11.89 -3.17 -2.34
CA LEU A 213 -11.77 -4.38 -1.52
C LEU A 213 -11.51 -5.61 -2.39
N ALA A 214 -12.34 -5.83 -3.42
CA ALA A 214 -12.19 -6.95 -4.34
C ALA A 214 -10.84 -6.91 -5.07
N ALA A 215 -10.44 -5.73 -5.56
CA ALA A 215 -9.17 -5.54 -6.24
C ALA A 215 -7.96 -5.86 -5.35
N ILE A 216 -7.95 -5.40 -4.09
CA ILE A 216 -6.86 -5.68 -3.15
C ILE A 216 -6.80 -7.18 -2.81
N LEU A 217 -7.94 -7.85 -2.61
CA LEU A 217 -7.98 -9.28 -2.33
C LEU A 217 -7.44 -10.11 -3.49
N ILE A 218 -7.86 -9.81 -4.73
CA ILE A 218 -7.38 -10.53 -5.92
C ILE A 218 -5.88 -10.27 -6.12
N ALA A 219 -5.42 -9.03 -6.00
CA ALA A 219 -4.01 -8.70 -6.12
C ALA A 219 -3.16 -9.45 -5.07
N ALA A 220 -3.64 -9.53 -3.82
CA ALA A 220 -2.99 -10.27 -2.76
C ALA A 220 -2.96 -11.78 -3.02
N ALA A 221 -4.07 -12.35 -3.50
CA ALA A 221 -4.15 -13.76 -3.85
C ALA A 221 -3.22 -14.11 -5.02
N THR A 222 -3.22 -13.32 -6.10
CA THR A 222 -2.30 -13.49 -7.23
C THR A 222 -0.84 -13.41 -6.78
N TYR A 223 -0.50 -12.44 -5.95
CA TYR A 223 0.85 -12.31 -5.42
C TYR A 223 1.26 -13.49 -4.54
N ALA A 224 0.35 -13.99 -3.69
CA ALA A 224 0.60 -15.18 -2.88
C ALA A 224 0.83 -16.43 -3.74
N VAL A 225 0.03 -16.63 -4.79
CA VAL A 225 0.22 -17.72 -5.76
C VAL A 225 1.61 -17.65 -6.40
N VAL A 226 2.03 -16.47 -6.87
CA VAL A 226 3.37 -16.28 -7.45
C VAL A 226 4.48 -16.64 -6.46
N ILE A 227 4.36 -16.23 -5.18
CA ILE A 227 5.33 -16.59 -4.14
C ILE A 227 5.39 -18.11 -3.93
N VAL A 228 4.23 -18.77 -3.81
CA VAL A 228 4.16 -20.21 -3.57
C VAL A 228 4.72 -20.99 -4.76
N THR A 229 4.35 -20.62 -5.99
CA THR A 229 4.89 -21.25 -7.20
C THR A 229 6.41 -21.10 -7.27
N ASN A 230 6.96 -19.92 -7.00
CA ASN A 230 8.41 -19.72 -6.99
C ASN A 230 9.10 -20.52 -5.88
N ALA A 231 8.47 -20.66 -4.71
CA ALA A 231 9.01 -21.46 -3.61
C ALA A 231 9.06 -22.96 -3.93
N ILE A 232 8.11 -23.47 -4.74
CA ILE A 232 8.10 -24.86 -5.21
C ILE A 232 9.18 -25.09 -6.27
N ILE A 233 9.36 -24.14 -7.20
CA ILE A 233 10.33 -24.25 -8.29
C ILE A 233 11.77 -24.11 -7.76
N ASP A 234 12.02 -23.13 -6.90
CA ASP A 234 13.34 -22.89 -6.29
C ASP A 234 13.19 -22.39 -4.84
N PRO A 235 13.45 -23.24 -3.83
CA PRO A 235 13.30 -22.89 -2.43
C PRO A 235 14.31 -21.84 -1.95
N VAL A 236 15.44 -21.64 -2.66
CA VAL A 236 16.44 -20.61 -2.32
C VAL A 236 15.84 -19.21 -2.51
N THR A 237 14.89 -19.06 -3.45
CA THR A 237 14.19 -17.79 -3.69
C THR A 237 13.37 -17.33 -2.49
N ILE A 238 13.07 -18.21 -1.51
CA ILE A 238 12.33 -17.84 -0.30
C ILE A 238 13.10 -16.79 0.50
N GLY A 239 14.39 -17.04 0.75
CA GLY A 239 15.26 -16.14 1.52
C GLY A 239 15.63 -14.87 0.75
N GLN A 240 15.80 -14.98 -0.57
CA GLN A 240 16.13 -13.82 -1.39
C GLN A 240 14.93 -12.87 -1.51
N GLY A 241 15.16 -11.59 -1.19
CA GLY A 241 14.12 -10.55 -1.26
C GLY A 241 13.06 -10.64 -0.16
N MET A 242 13.32 -11.36 0.95
CA MET A 242 12.36 -11.51 2.06
C MET A 242 11.86 -10.15 2.59
N LEU A 243 12.74 -9.15 2.68
CA LEU A 243 12.38 -7.80 3.12
C LEU A 243 11.33 -7.14 2.21
N VAL A 244 11.48 -7.26 0.89
CA VAL A 244 10.52 -6.70 -0.08
C VAL A 244 9.18 -7.43 0.03
N LYS A 245 9.20 -8.76 0.15
CA LYS A 245 7.98 -9.57 0.31
C LYS A 245 7.21 -9.19 1.57
N ILE A 246 7.90 -9.03 2.71
CA ILE A 246 7.30 -8.61 3.97
C ILE A 246 6.65 -7.23 3.84
N ILE A 247 7.34 -6.27 3.20
CA ILE A 247 6.80 -4.92 2.97
C ILE A 247 5.50 -4.99 2.15
N ILE A 248 5.49 -5.74 1.04
CA ILE A 248 4.33 -5.88 0.17
C ILE A 248 3.15 -6.51 0.94
N ILE A 249 3.40 -7.61 1.66
CA ILE A 249 2.38 -8.29 2.48
C ILE A 249 1.81 -7.34 3.54
N ALA A 250 2.66 -6.59 4.25
CA ALA A 250 2.23 -5.64 5.26
C ALA A 250 1.34 -4.52 4.68
N LEU A 251 1.67 -4.00 3.50
CA LEU A 251 0.87 -3.01 2.79
C LEU A 251 -0.49 -3.57 2.36
N LEU A 252 -0.52 -4.81 1.83
CA LEU A 252 -1.76 -5.48 1.43
C LEU A 252 -2.68 -5.74 2.62
N ILE A 253 -2.16 -6.26 3.74
CA ILE A 253 -2.94 -6.49 4.98
C ILE A 253 -3.51 -5.16 5.51
N LYS A 254 -2.73 -4.08 5.50
CA LYS A 254 -3.21 -2.75 5.92
C LYS A 254 -4.34 -2.27 5.02
N GLY A 255 -4.23 -2.49 3.70
CA GLY A 255 -5.27 -2.18 2.73
C GLY A 255 -6.56 -2.95 2.96
N ILE A 256 -6.48 -4.27 3.18
CA ILE A 256 -7.64 -5.13 3.45
C ILE A 256 -8.37 -4.69 4.71
N LYS A 257 -7.64 -4.44 5.81
CA LYS A 257 -8.23 -3.96 7.07
C LYS A 257 -8.96 -2.62 6.89
N ALA A 258 -8.38 -1.68 6.14
CA ALA A 258 -9.00 -0.39 5.87
C ALA A 258 -10.26 -0.53 4.99
N ALA A 259 -10.23 -1.41 3.99
CA ALA A 259 -11.37 -1.68 3.12
C ALA A 259 -12.53 -2.34 3.87
N LEU A 260 -12.24 -3.29 4.77
CA LEU A 260 -13.24 -3.92 5.63
C LEU A 260 -13.91 -2.90 6.57
N ALA A 261 -13.13 -2.02 7.19
CA ALA A 261 -13.65 -0.98 8.07
C ALA A 261 -14.60 0.01 7.36
N LEU A 262 -14.34 0.31 6.08
CA LEU A 262 -15.27 1.13 5.28
C LEU A 262 -16.58 0.42 5.02
N ARG A 263 -16.56 -0.88 4.74
CA ARG A 263 -17.77 -1.66 4.47
C ARG A 263 -18.68 -1.71 5.69
N THR A 264 -18.14 -1.93 6.88
CA THR A 264 -18.92 -1.97 8.13
C THR A 264 -19.50 -0.62 8.53
N THR A 265 -18.93 0.49 8.04
CA THR A 265 -19.45 1.84 8.34
C THR A 265 -20.58 2.24 7.39
N ASN A 266 -20.68 1.59 6.22
CA ASN A 266 -21.69 1.87 5.20
C ASN A 266 -22.85 0.87 5.19
N ALA A 267 -22.73 -0.22 5.94
CA ALA A 267 -23.77 -1.24 6.12
C ALA A 267 -24.68 -0.84 7.28
#